data_AF-A0A7V9I078-F1
#
_entry.id   AF-A0A7V9I078-F1
#
_cell.length_a   1.000
_cell.length_b   1.000
_cell.length_c   1.000
_cell.angle_alpha   90.00
_cell.angle_beta   90.00
_cell.angle_gamma   90.00
#
_symmetry.space_group_name_H-M   'P 1'
#
loop_
_entity.id
_entity.type
_entity.pdbx_description
1 polymer ?
#
loop_
_entity_poly.entity_id
_entity_poly.type
_entity_poly.pdbx_seq_one_letter_code
_entity_poly.pdbx_strand_id
1 'polypeptide(L)'
;MAVRPAYQRLGETLVRHRHLRHRRVLCVDGQSLTQKVVQGLVARAARRAKIKPGVHTLRHTFCSHLAMRGAPARAIQELAGHQDLSTTQRYMHLSPAALDAAIRLLDGPGAALEGRPRPPLEYWRRRREKRAKFEKTLSKNGGGGGSRTG
;
A
#
# COMPACT_ATOMS: atom_id res chain seq x y z
N MET A 1 -20.70 2.09 -0.86
CA MET A 1 -19.35 2.11 -0.26
C MET A 1 -18.86 0.67 -0.12
N ALA A 2 -17.82 0.28 -0.85
CA ALA A 2 -17.27 -1.07 -0.80
C ALA A 2 -16.50 -1.27 0.52
N VAL A 3 -17.03 -2.09 1.42
CA VAL A 3 -16.31 -2.52 2.62
C VAL A 3 -15.18 -3.46 2.17
N ARG A 4 -13.92 -3.06 2.40
CA ARG A 4 -12.75 -3.85 2.03
C ARG A 4 -12.84 -5.27 2.62
N PRO A 5 -12.52 -6.35 1.86
CA PRO A 5 -12.82 -7.74 2.24
C PRO A 5 -12.33 -8.18 3.62
N ALA A 6 -11.13 -7.73 4.04
CA ALA A 6 -10.57 -8.07 5.35
C ALA A 6 -11.41 -7.57 6.55
N TYR A 7 -12.30 -6.61 6.32
CA TYR A 7 -13.17 -6.03 7.33
C TYR A 7 -14.60 -6.58 7.31
N GLN A 8 -14.93 -7.57 6.46
CA GLN A 8 -16.30 -8.11 6.39
C GLN A 8 -16.78 -8.62 7.75
N ARG A 9 -15.97 -9.46 8.43
CA ARG A 9 -16.30 -9.96 9.77
C ARG A 9 -16.45 -8.85 10.81
N LEU A 10 -15.57 -7.84 10.76
CA LEU A 10 -15.66 -6.70 11.68
C LEU A 10 -16.92 -5.86 11.39
N GLY A 11 -17.19 -5.57 10.11
CA GLY A 11 -18.35 -4.82 9.67
C GLY A 11 -19.65 -5.52 10.04
N GLU A 12 -19.77 -6.82 9.77
CA GLU A 12 -20.91 -7.64 10.18
C GLU A 12 -21.12 -7.61 11.70
N THR A 13 -20.04 -7.76 12.48
CA THR A 13 -20.12 -7.73 13.94
C THR A 13 -20.55 -6.36 14.45
N LEU A 14 -19.99 -5.28 13.90
CA LEU A 14 -20.35 -3.90 14.26
C LEU A 14 -21.79 -3.57 13.86
N VAL A 15 -22.29 -4.10 12.75
CA VAL A 15 -23.70 -3.97 12.36
C VAL A 15 -24.60 -4.72 13.33
N ARG A 16 -24.25 -5.96 13.70
CA ARG A 16 -25.01 -6.78 14.68
C ARG A 16 -25.04 -6.16 16.08
N HIS A 17 -23.99 -5.44 16.48
CA HIS A 17 -23.88 -4.80 17.79
C HIS A 17 -24.18 -3.29 17.77
N ARG A 18 -24.61 -2.74 16.63
CA ARG A 18 -24.97 -1.33 16.52
C ARG A 18 -26.16 -1.05 17.43
N HIS A 19 -26.03 -0.04 18.30
CA HIS A 19 -27.15 0.44 19.09
C HIS A 19 -28.25 1.01 18.18
N LEU A 20 -29.44 0.43 18.21
CA LEU A 20 -30.59 0.84 17.40
C LEU A 20 -31.09 2.25 17.72
N ARG A 21 -30.76 2.78 18.91
CA ARG A 21 -31.27 4.06 19.43
C ARG A 21 -30.32 5.24 19.29
N HIS A 22 -29.11 5.06 18.74
CA HIS A 22 -28.12 6.14 18.70
C HIS A 22 -27.32 6.16 17.38
N ARG A 23 -26.90 7.36 16.93
CA ARG A 23 -26.17 7.55 15.66
C ARG A 23 -24.79 6.87 15.65
N ARG A 24 -24.21 6.62 16.84
CA ARG A 24 -22.88 6.01 17.00
C ARG A 24 -22.99 4.49 17.15
N VAL A 25 -22.04 3.76 16.56
CA VAL A 25 -21.98 2.29 16.62
C VAL A 25 -21.70 1.79 18.04
N LEU A 26 -20.82 2.49 18.76
CA LEU A 26 -20.43 2.14 20.12
C LEU A 26 -20.86 3.25 21.10
N CYS A 27 -21.72 2.92 22.06
CA CYS A 27 -22.18 3.82 23.13
C CYS A 27 -22.47 3.04 24.40
N VAL A 28 -22.46 3.73 25.54
CA VAL A 28 -22.93 3.23 26.84
C VAL A 28 -24.04 4.18 27.27
N ASP A 29 -25.26 3.67 27.47
CA ASP A 29 -26.44 4.45 27.90
C ASP A 29 -26.73 5.69 27.02
N GLY A 30 -26.53 5.55 25.71
CA GLY A 30 -26.72 6.66 24.74
C GLY A 30 -25.59 7.69 24.76
N GLN A 31 -24.63 7.58 25.66
CA GLN A 31 -23.44 8.44 25.72
C GLN A 31 -22.27 7.87 24.94
N SER A 32 -21.38 8.76 24.54
CA SER A 32 -20.18 8.40 23.79
C SER A 32 -19.19 7.64 24.67
N LEU A 33 -18.56 6.59 24.13
CA LEU A 33 -17.46 5.93 24.81
C LEU A 33 -16.32 6.92 25.05
N THR A 34 -15.91 7.03 26.31
CA THR A 34 -14.70 7.75 26.69
C THR A 34 -13.48 6.83 26.54
N GLN A 35 -12.30 7.43 26.37
CA GLN A 35 -11.05 6.70 26.27
C GLN A 35 -10.82 5.76 27.48
N LYS A 36 -11.17 6.21 28.69
CA LYS A 36 -11.10 5.40 29.92
C LYS A 36 -11.95 4.13 29.84
N VAL A 37 -13.18 4.23 29.33
CA VAL A 37 -14.07 3.07 29.21
C VAL A 37 -13.51 2.06 28.21
N VAL A 38 -13.00 2.53 27.07
CA VAL A 38 -12.36 1.66 26.06
C VAL A 38 -11.12 0.97 26.65
N GLN A 39 -10.26 1.71 27.34
CA GLN A 39 -9.09 1.13 28.01
C GLN A 39 -9.50 0.07 29.05
N GLY A 40 -10.53 0.33 29.86
CA GLY A 40 -11.05 -0.62 30.83
C GLY A 40 -11.67 -1.87 30.19
N LEU A 41 -12.38 -1.74 29.06
CA LEU A 41 -12.91 -2.85 28.29
C LEU A 41 -11.78 -3.73 27.72
N VAL A 42 -10.78 -3.11 27.11
CA VAL A 42 -9.62 -3.82 26.55
C VAL A 42 -8.81 -4.49 27.65
N ALA A 43 -8.63 -3.83 28.81
CA ALA A 43 -7.95 -4.43 29.95
C ALA A 43 -8.70 -5.66 30.48
N ARG A 44 -10.03 -5.60 30.58
CA ARG A 44 -10.87 -6.76 30.95
C ARG A 44 -10.71 -7.92 29.96
N ALA A 45 -10.76 -7.63 28.67
CA ALA A 45 -10.58 -8.64 27.63
C ALA A 45 -9.17 -9.26 27.69
N ALA A 46 -8.13 -8.45 27.86
CA ALA A 46 -6.76 -8.90 27.98
C ALA A 46 -6.53 -9.79 29.21
N ARG A 47 -7.11 -9.45 30.37
CA ARG A 47 -7.07 -10.31 31.56
C ARG A 47 -7.72 -11.66 31.33
N ARG A 48 -8.89 -11.70 30.67
CA ARG A 48 -9.56 -12.95 30.32
C ARG A 48 -8.73 -13.81 29.38
N ALA A 49 -8.03 -13.18 28.43
CA ALA A 49 -7.13 -13.85 27.50
C ALA A 49 -5.73 -14.14 28.09
N LYS A 50 -5.46 -13.73 29.34
CA LYS A 50 -4.14 -13.86 30.01
C LYS A 50 -2.99 -13.20 29.23
N ILE A 51 -3.26 -12.08 28.58
CA ILE A 51 -2.26 -11.28 27.84
C ILE A 51 -2.07 -9.90 28.45
N LYS A 52 -0.95 -9.24 28.11
CA LYS A 52 -0.69 -7.86 28.55
C LYS A 52 -1.76 -6.90 27.98
N PRO A 53 -2.41 -6.09 28.82
CA PRO A 53 -3.43 -5.15 28.38
C PRO A 53 -2.83 -3.96 27.64
N GLY A 54 -3.55 -3.45 26.63
CA GLY A 54 -3.18 -2.20 25.98
C GLY A 54 -3.88 -1.98 24.65
N VAL A 55 -4.58 -0.84 24.54
CA VAL A 55 -5.13 -0.38 23.25
C VAL A 55 -4.02 -0.12 22.24
N HIS A 56 -2.86 0.36 22.71
CA HIS A 56 -1.68 0.55 21.88
C HIS A 56 -1.06 -0.78 21.45
N THR A 57 -1.08 -1.80 22.30
CA THR A 57 -0.60 -3.15 21.96
C THR A 57 -1.32 -3.70 20.75
N LEU A 58 -2.65 -3.59 20.70
CA LEU A 58 -3.44 -4.03 19.53
C LEU A 58 -3.03 -3.30 18.25
N ARG A 59 -2.81 -1.98 18.34
CA ARG A 59 -2.32 -1.16 17.21
C ARG A 59 -0.91 -1.57 16.77
N HIS A 60 -0.01 -1.81 17.72
CA HIS A 60 1.34 -2.30 17.43
C HIS A 60 1.30 -3.65 16.72
N THR A 61 0.52 -4.61 17.24
CA THR A 61 0.34 -5.92 16.62
C THR A 61 -0.20 -5.78 15.19
N PHE A 62 -1.23 -4.96 14.97
CA PHE A 62 -1.76 -4.72 13.63
C PHE A 62 -0.69 -4.22 12.64
N CYS A 63 0.06 -3.18 13.01
CA CYS A 63 1.10 -2.60 12.16
C CYS A 63 2.25 -3.59 11.92
N SER A 64 2.71 -4.29 12.96
CA SER A 64 3.76 -5.31 12.84
C SER A 64 3.34 -6.46 11.91
N HIS A 65 2.11 -6.95 12.02
CA HIS A 65 1.61 -8.01 11.13
C HIS A 65 1.52 -7.59 9.67
N LEU A 66 1.15 -6.33 9.40
CA LEU A 66 1.16 -5.82 8.03
C LEU A 66 2.60 -5.68 7.50
N ALA A 67 3.52 -5.17 8.33
CA ALA A 67 4.91 -5.04 7.95
C ALA A 67 5.56 -6.40 7.67
N MET A 68 5.34 -7.41 8.53
CA MET A 68 5.83 -8.78 8.33
C MET A 68 5.30 -9.42 7.03
N ARG A 69 4.12 -9.00 6.56
CA ARG A 69 3.55 -9.46 5.28
C ARG A 69 4.02 -8.65 4.06
N GLY A 70 4.98 -7.75 4.25
CA GLY A 70 5.52 -6.93 3.17
C GLY A 70 4.62 -5.77 2.73
N ALA A 71 3.63 -5.37 3.54
CA ALA A 71 2.80 -4.22 3.19
C ALA A 71 3.65 -2.93 3.13
N PRO A 72 3.40 -2.05 2.14
CA PRO A 72 4.18 -0.83 1.99
C PRO A 72 3.90 0.13 3.16
N ALA A 73 4.95 0.82 3.62
CA ALA A 73 4.87 1.70 4.79
C ALA A 73 3.74 2.75 4.67
N ARG A 74 3.51 3.28 3.46
CA ARG A 74 2.44 4.25 3.22
C ARG A 74 1.03 3.67 3.46
N ALA A 75 0.79 2.43 3.02
CA ALA A 75 -0.49 1.76 3.26
C ALA A 75 -0.71 1.50 4.75
N ILE A 76 0.34 1.10 5.47
CA ILE A 76 0.26 0.90 6.93
C ILE A 76 -0.03 2.23 7.63
N GLN A 77 0.62 3.32 7.22
CA GLN A 77 0.40 4.66 7.78
C GLN A 77 -1.07 5.09 7.65
N GLU A 78 -1.64 4.94 6.45
CA GLU A 78 -3.03 5.32 6.16
C GLU A 78 -4.03 4.45 6.93
N LEU A 79 -3.80 3.13 7.00
CA LEU A 79 -4.67 2.20 7.74
C LEU A 79 -4.60 2.42 9.25
N ALA A 80 -3.44 2.80 9.77
CA ALA A 80 -3.28 3.15 11.17
C ALA A 80 -3.74 4.59 11.48
N GLY A 81 -3.79 5.49 10.49
CA GLY A 81 -4.07 6.90 10.72
C GLY A 81 -2.94 7.59 11.50
N HIS A 82 -1.68 7.20 11.25
CA HIS A 82 -0.52 7.89 11.84
C HIS A 82 -0.30 9.23 11.14
N GLN A 83 -0.14 10.30 11.92
CA GLN A 83 0.19 11.62 11.39
C GLN A 83 1.57 11.59 10.69
N ASP A 84 2.54 10.93 11.31
CA ASP A 84 3.91 10.84 10.79
C ASP A 84 4.29 9.45 10.30
N LEU A 85 5.02 9.41 9.19
CA LEU A 85 5.55 8.17 8.63
C LEU A 85 6.62 7.52 9.54
N SER A 86 7.33 8.32 10.34
CA SER A 86 8.33 7.86 11.31
C SER A 86 7.77 6.81 12.29
N THR A 87 6.52 7.00 12.74
CA THR A 87 5.81 6.05 13.61
C THR A 87 5.62 4.69 12.94
N THR A 88 5.48 4.69 11.62
CA THR A 88 5.27 3.47 10.82
C THR A 88 6.58 2.79 10.44
N GLN A 89 7.63 3.58 10.20
CA GLN A 89 8.98 3.06 9.90
C GLN A 89 9.50 2.13 11.01
N ARG A 90 9.11 2.37 12.26
CA ARG A 90 9.43 1.48 13.39
C ARG A 90 9.05 0.02 13.13
N TYR A 91 8.05 -0.30 12.30
CA TYR A 91 7.67 -1.70 12.03
C TYR A 91 8.34 -2.29 10.79
N MET A 92 8.92 -1.46 9.92
CA MET A 92 9.39 -1.91 8.60
C MET A 92 10.60 -2.85 8.67
N HIS A 93 11.39 -2.79 9.74
CA HIS A 93 12.48 -3.74 9.99
C HIS A 93 11.98 -5.19 10.15
N LEU A 94 10.68 -5.39 10.43
CA LEU A 94 10.06 -6.72 10.52
C LEU A 94 9.71 -7.32 9.15
N SER A 95 10.02 -6.63 8.05
CA SER A 95 9.75 -7.10 6.69
C SER A 95 11.01 -7.68 6.05
N PRO A 96 11.36 -8.95 6.29
CA PRO A 96 12.45 -9.61 5.57
C PRO A 96 12.13 -9.73 4.07
N ALA A 97 10.84 -9.78 3.69
CA ALA A 97 10.41 -9.95 2.32
C ALA A 97 10.32 -8.65 1.50
N ALA A 98 10.32 -7.45 2.11
CA ALA A 98 10.15 -6.21 1.34
C ALA A 98 11.33 -5.89 0.45
N LEU A 99 12.57 -6.17 0.89
CA LEU A 99 13.76 -5.92 0.08
C LEU A 99 13.83 -6.90 -1.09
N ASP A 100 13.66 -8.21 -0.83
CA ASP A 100 13.65 -9.23 -1.88
C ASP A 100 12.50 -9.03 -2.86
N ALA A 101 11.30 -8.70 -2.38
CA ALA A 101 10.18 -8.40 -3.25
C ALA A 101 10.41 -7.12 -4.08
N ALA A 102 11.07 -6.10 -3.51
CA ALA A 102 11.42 -4.88 -4.24
C ALA A 102 12.48 -5.14 -5.32
N ILE A 103 13.48 -5.97 -5.05
CA ILE A 103 14.47 -6.41 -6.05
C ILE A 103 13.77 -7.16 -7.17
N ARG A 104 12.84 -8.06 -6.84
CA ARG A 104 12.04 -8.81 -7.83
C ARG A 104 11.15 -7.94 -8.73
N LEU A 105 10.82 -6.71 -8.33
CA LEU A 105 10.11 -5.78 -9.22
C LEU A 105 11.00 -5.30 -10.38
N LEU A 106 12.32 -5.30 -10.20
CA LEU A 106 13.29 -4.99 -11.25
C LEU A 106 13.52 -6.21 -12.18
N ASP A 107 13.25 -7.42 -11.69
CA ASP A 107 13.24 -8.66 -12.46
C ASP A 107 12.02 -8.77 -13.39
N GLY A 108 11.54 -7.65 -13.96
CA GLY A 108 10.38 -7.60 -14.86
C GLY A 108 10.46 -8.65 -16.00
N PRO A 109 9.42 -8.80 -16.85
CA PRO A 109 9.36 -9.85 -17.88
C PRO A 109 10.52 -9.87 -18.91
N GLY A 110 11.55 -9.02 -18.77
CA GLY A 110 12.87 -9.18 -19.36
C GLY A 110 13.72 -10.32 -18.74
N ALA A 111 13.32 -10.93 -17.62
CA ALA A 111 13.89 -12.21 -17.18
C ALA A 111 13.62 -13.35 -18.20
N ALA A 112 12.61 -13.19 -19.08
CA ALA A 112 12.42 -14.06 -20.24
C ALA A 112 13.55 -13.96 -21.30
N LEU A 113 14.59 -13.15 -21.07
CA LEU A 113 15.84 -13.19 -21.81
C LEU A 113 16.83 -14.25 -21.27
N GLU A 114 16.54 -14.92 -20.16
CA GLU A 114 17.26 -16.13 -19.75
C GLU A 114 17.05 -17.22 -20.81
N GLY A 115 17.96 -17.26 -21.78
CA GLY A 115 17.93 -18.21 -22.90
C GLY A 115 18.05 -17.58 -24.29
N ARG A 116 17.91 -16.25 -24.45
CA ARG A 116 18.27 -15.59 -25.72
C ARG A 116 19.71 -15.09 -25.66
N PRO A 117 20.54 -15.38 -26.68
CA PRO A 117 21.90 -14.86 -26.71
C PRO A 117 21.88 -13.33 -26.66
N ARG A 118 22.70 -12.74 -25.80
CA ARG A 118 22.89 -11.29 -25.76
C ARG A 118 23.27 -10.83 -27.18
N PRO A 119 22.54 -9.87 -27.77
CA PRO A 119 22.88 -9.40 -29.10
C PRO A 119 24.29 -8.77 -29.07
N PRO A 120 25.13 -9.02 -30.08
CA PRO A 120 26.47 -8.43 -30.16
C PRO A 120 26.42 -6.90 -30.04
N LEU A 121 27.48 -6.27 -29.52
CA LEU A 121 27.52 -4.81 -29.27
C LEU A 121 27.12 -3.96 -30.51
N GLU A 122 27.45 -4.45 -31.71
CA GLU A 122 27.11 -3.84 -32.99
C GLU A 122 25.60 -3.73 -33.27
N TYR A 123 24.77 -4.58 -32.65
CA TYR A 123 23.31 -4.50 -32.73
C TYR A 123 22.79 -3.15 -32.21
N TRP A 124 23.31 -2.71 -31.06
CA TRP A 124 22.87 -1.45 -30.43
C TRP A 124 23.42 -0.22 -31.16
N ARG A 125 24.63 -0.31 -31.74
CA ARG A 125 25.20 0.72 -32.60
C ARG A 125 24.30 0.96 -33.82
N ARG A 126 23.97 -0.11 -34.56
CA ARG A 126 23.11 -0.06 -35.76
C ARG A 126 21.70 0.43 -35.45
N ARG A 127 21.14 0.06 -34.28
CA ARG A 127 19.83 0.54 -33.83
C ARG A 127 19.82 2.04 -33.54
N ARG A 128 20.88 2.57 -32.91
CA ARG A 128 21.04 4.03 -32.70
C ARG A 128 21.14 4.77 -34.03
N GLU A 129 21.93 4.25 -34.97
CA GLU A 129 22.09 4.84 -36.30
C GLU A 129 20.78 4.84 -37.11
N LYS A 130 20.03 3.73 -37.10
CA LYS A 130 18.70 3.65 -37.74
C LYS A 130 17.73 4.65 -37.12
N ARG A 131 17.72 4.78 -35.78
CA ARG A 131 16.86 5.71 -35.06
C ARG A 131 17.23 7.17 -35.39
N ALA A 132 18.52 7.50 -35.43
CA ALA A 132 19.00 8.83 -35.84
C ALA A 132 18.67 9.15 -37.31
N LYS A 133 18.77 8.17 -38.23
CA LYS A 133 18.34 8.34 -39.62
C LYS A 133 16.83 8.58 -39.72
N PHE A 134 16.03 7.81 -38.98
CA PHE A 134 14.57 7.95 -38.96
C PHE A 134 14.12 9.32 -38.40
N GLU A 135 14.76 9.78 -37.34
CA GLU A 135 14.53 11.10 -36.74
C GLU A 135 14.93 12.23 -37.70
N LYS A 136 16.05 12.06 -38.43
CA LYS A 136 16.48 13.00 -39.48
C LYS A 136 15.53 13.03 -40.69
N THR A 137 14.90 11.91 -41.03
CA THR A 137 13.86 11.86 -42.09
C THR A 137 12.53 12.47 -41.64
N LEU A 138 12.17 12.33 -40.35
CA LEU A 138 10.99 12.99 -39.78
C LEU A 138 11.16 14.51 -39.73
N SER A 139 12.36 14.99 -39.39
CA SER A 139 12.68 16.42 -39.39
C SER A 139 12.69 17.04 -40.80
N LYS A 140 13.06 16.28 -41.84
CA LYS A 140 13.01 16.74 -43.24
C LYS A 140 11.60 16.78 -43.84
N ASN A 141 10.70 15.90 -43.40
CA ASN A 141 9.32 15.84 -43.91
C ASN A 141 8.32 16.68 -43.09
N GLY A 142 8.76 17.37 -42.02
CA GLY A 142 7.91 18.23 -41.17
C GLY A 142 7.77 19.68 -41.62
N GLY A 143 8.33 20.08 -42.76
CA GLY A 143 8.26 21.44 -43.29
C GLY A 143 7.23 21.60 -44.41
N GLY A 144 5.94 21.51 -44.11
CA GLY A 144 4.88 21.61 -45.13
C GLY A 144 3.49 21.83 -44.55
N GLY A 145 3.32 22.83 -43.69
CA GLY A 145 2.01 23.21 -43.16
C GLY A 145 2.02 24.65 -42.67
N GLY A 146 1.65 25.60 -43.54
CA GLY A 146 1.60 27.02 -43.23
C GLY A 146 0.96 27.90 -44.31
N SER A 147 -0.38 27.90 -44.31
CA SER A 147 -1.34 29.00 -44.62
C SER A 147 -1.02 30.12 -45.63
N ARG A 148 -1.97 30.35 -46.55
CA ARG A 148 -2.43 31.66 -47.10
C ARG A 148 -3.81 31.44 -47.75
N THR A 149 -4.92 31.83 -47.12
CA THR A 149 -5.64 33.11 -47.26
C THR A 149 -5.92 33.50 -48.72
N GLY A 150 -7.22 33.49 -49.07
CA GLY A 150 -7.83 34.00 -50.29
C GLY A 150 -9.32 33.79 -50.21
#